data_AF-A0A0X3S5C3-F1
#
_entry.id   AF-A0A0X3S5C3-F1
#
_cell.length_a   1.000
_cell.length_b   1.000
_cell.length_c   1.000
_cell.angle_alpha   90.00
_cell.angle_beta   90.00
_cell.angle_gamma   90.00
#
_symmetry.space_group_name_H-M   'P 1'
#
loop_
_entity.id
_entity.type
_entity.pdbx_description
1 polymer ?
#
loop_
_entity_poly.entity_id
_entity_poly.type
_entity_poly.pdbx_seq_one_letter_code
_entity_poly.pdbx_strand_id
1 'polypeptide(L)'
;MPLGVVLRPGGYPDRTEEHDERGTTMTGVDPGRLTDQQLMKELETIHRTRHDTLLYGSNDALRAHNDRMAKLEGEYLLRHPRRVIAASRTRDGARERDRGTSLTELGSAEPERVNPAR
;
A
#
# COMPACT_ATOMS: atom_id res chain seq x y z
N MET A 1 0.29 55.01 -44.98
CA MET A 1 0.04 54.88 -43.53
C MET A 1 -1.35 55.46 -43.28
N PRO A 2 -2.30 54.70 -42.68
CA PRO A 2 -2.20 54.31 -41.28
C PRO A 2 -2.36 52.81 -41.02
N LEU A 3 -1.71 52.39 -39.94
CA LEU A 3 -1.75 51.07 -39.33
C LEU A 3 -2.97 50.98 -38.40
N GLY A 4 -3.70 49.87 -38.45
CA GLY A 4 -4.80 49.62 -37.52
C GLY A 4 -5.29 48.19 -37.58
N VAL A 5 -5.19 47.51 -36.44
CA VAL A 5 -5.83 46.23 -36.05
C VAL A 5 -5.10 44.96 -36.50
N VAL A 6 -4.37 44.37 -35.54
CA VAL A 6 -4.17 42.92 -35.48
C VAL A 6 -4.59 42.46 -34.09
N LEU A 7 -5.84 42.05 -33.94
CA LEU A 7 -6.25 41.16 -32.85
C LEU A 7 -6.25 39.74 -33.44
N ARG A 8 -5.15 39.00 -33.27
CA ARG A 8 -5.14 37.55 -33.54
C ARG A 8 -5.57 36.82 -32.27
N PRO A 9 -6.67 36.05 -32.31
CA PRO A 9 -6.89 34.98 -31.37
C PRO A 9 -6.04 33.79 -31.84
N GLY A 10 -5.31 33.13 -30.96
CA GLY A 10 -4.67 31.90 -31.40
C GLY A 10 -3.56 31.39 -30.51
N GLY A 11 -3.93 30.42 -29.69
CA GLY A 11 -3.07 29.30 -29.36
C GLY A 11 -2.02 29.59 -28.30
N TYR A 12 -2.28 29.11 -27.08
CA TYR A 12 -1.18 28.56 -26.31
C TYR A 12 -0.46 27.55 -27.22
N PRO A 13 0.87 27.69 -27.43
CA PRO A 13 1.62 26.67 -28.14
C PRO A 13 1.44 25.36 -27.39
N ASP A 14 0.75 24.44 -28.06
CA ASP A 14 0.74 23.03 -27.72
C ASP A 14 2.18 22.52 -27.82
N ARG A 15 2.62 21.88 -26.74
CA ARG A 15 3.53 20.73 -26.75
C ARG A 15 5.00 20.95 -27.13
N THR A 16 5.81 21.00 -26.09
CA THR A 16 6.84 19.98 -25.87
C THR A 16 6.69 19.58 -24.39
N GLU A 17 5.97 18.52 -24.04
CA GLU A 17 6.47 17.13 -24.01
C GLU A 17 7.93 16.98 -23.51
N GLU A 18 8.44 17.90 -22.68
CA GLU A 18 9.71 17.75 -21.96
C GLU A 18 9.53 17.23 -20.53
N HIS A 19 8.48 16.43 -20.30
CA HIS A 19 8.28 15.76 -19.02
C HIS A 19 7.98 14.27 -19.17
N ASP A 20 8.28 13.67 -20.33
CA ASP A 20 8.09 12.24 -20.58
C ASP A 20 9.40 11.42 -20.68
N GLU A 21 10.55 12.04 -20.42
CA GLU A 21 11.84 11.33 -20.45
C GLU A 21 12.39 10.95 -19.06
N ARG A 22 11.64 11.23 -17.98
CA ARG A 22 11.79 10.55 -16.68
C ARG A 22 10.72 9.48 -16.41
N GLY A 23 9.89 9.16 -17.41
CA GLY A 23 8.96 8.01 -17.38
C GLY A 23 9.57 6.72 -17.95
N THR A 24 10.77 6.80 -18.52
CA THR A 24 11.51 5.66 -19.07
C THR A 24 11.93 4.70 -17.95
N THR A 25 11.29 3.51 -17.95
CA THR A 25 11.67 2.22 -17.32
C THR A 25 11.32 1.94 -15.85
N MET A 26 10.05 2.12 -15.43
CA MET A 26 9.50 1.31 -14.33
C MET A 26 9.17 -0.15 -14.73
N THR A 27 9.57 -0.57 -15.94
CA THR A 27 9.74 -1.98 -16.30
C THR A 27 10.98 -2.56 -15.59
N GLY A 28 11.06 -2.36 -14.26
CA GLY A 28 12.11 -2.94 -13.45
C GLY A 28 12.10 -4.46 -13.60
N VAL A 29 13.28 -5.05 -13.38
CA VAL A 29 13.62 -6.46 -13.57
C VAL A 29 12.47 -7.41 -13.19
N ASP A 30 12.24 -8.42 -14.04
CA ASP A 30 11.29 -9.50 -13.78
C ASP A 30 11.51 -10.10 -12.39
N PRO A 31 10.47 -10.21 -11.53
CA PRO A 31 10.63 -10.69 -10.16
C PRO A 31 11.30 -12.06 -10.06
N GLY A 32 11.06 -12.95 -11.02
CA GLY A 32 11.71 -14.27 -11.08
C GLY A 32 13.23 -14.22 -11.24
N ARG A 33 13.78 -13.09 -11.69
CA ARG A 33 15.22 -12.86 -11.84
C ARG A 33 15.85 -12.13 -10.67
N LEU A 34 15.06 -11.63 -9.72
CA LEU A 34 15.58 -10.96 -8.53
C LEU A 34 16.16 -11.99 -7.55
N THR A 35 17.28 -11.66 -6.92
CA THR A 35 17.73 -12.39 -5.73
C THR A 35 16.77 -12.14 -4.56
N ASP A 36 16.77 -13.01 -3.55
CA ASP A 36 15.88 -12.84 -2.39
C ASP A 36 16.08 -11.48 -1.70
N GLN A 37 17.33 -11.03 -1.56
CA GLN A 37 17.63 -9.72 -0.98
C GLN A 37 17.07 -8.57 -1.81
N GLN A 38 17.18 -8.66 -3.14
CA GLN A 38 16.63 -7.66 -4.05
C GLN A 38 15.10 -7.67 -4.01
N LEU A 39 14.48 -8.84 -4.02
CA LEU A 39 13.03 -8.99 -3.92
C LEU A 39 12.48 -8.36 -2.63
N MET A 40 13.12 -8.62 -1.49
CA MET A 40 12.72 -8.02 -0.20
C MET A 40 12.85 -6.49 -0.22
N LYS A 41 13.94 -5.95 -0.80
CA LYS A 41 14.15 -4.49 -0.91
C LYS A 41 13.12 -3.82 -1.84
N GLU A 42 12.80 -4.46 -2.95
CA GLU A 42 11.79 -3.98 -3.89
C GLU A 42 10.39 -4.01 -3.26
N LEU A 43 10.05 -5.06 -2.51
CA LEU A 43 8.79 -5.15 -1.76
C LEU A 43 8.65 -4.05 -0.71
N GLU A 44 9.69 -3.80 0.07
CA GLU A 44 9.70 -2.69 1.03
C GLU A 44 9.47 -1.35 0.33
N THR A 45 10.18 -1.12 -0.78
CA THR A 45 10.11 0.14 -1.53
C THR A 45 8.73 0.36 -2.13
N ILE A 46 8.15 -0.66 -2.78
CA ILE A 46 6.84 -0.54 -3.44
C ILE A 46 5.70 -0.39 -2.44
N HIS A 47 5.79 -1.02 -1.26
CA HIS A 47 4.80 -0.82 -0.20
C HIS A 47 4.92 0.57 0.44
N ARG A 48 6.14 1.09 0.61
CA ARG A 48 6.35 2.44 1.16
C ARG A 48 5.71 3.53 0.31
N THR A 49 5.80 3.43 -1.01
CA THR A 49 5.29 4.45 -1.94
C THR A 49 3.85 4.23 -2.38
N ARG A 50 3.17 3.19 -1.86
CA ARG A 50 1.79 2.84 -2.25
C ARG A 50 0.80 3.97 -2.00
N HIS A 51 0.85 4.56 -0.80
CA HIS A 51 -0.11 5.58 -0.41
C HIS A 51 0.05 6.86 -1.24
N ASP A 52 1.30 7.30 -1.44
CA ASP A 52 1.61 8.47 -2.26
C ASP A 52 1.19 8.26 -3.71
N THR A 53 1.44 7.06 -4.28
CA THR A 53 1.03 6.73 -5.65
C THR A 53 -0.50 6.68 -5.78
N LEU A 54 -1.21 6.22 -4.74
CA LEU A 54 -2.67 6.20 -4.72
C LEU A 54 -3.28 7.61 -4.71
N LEU A 55 -2.69 8.54 -3.96
CA LEU A 55 -3.23 9.89 -3.79
C LEU A 55 -2.84 10.84 -4.92
N TYR A 56 -1.61 10.73 -5.42
CA TYR A 56 -1.00 11.73 -6.30
C TYR A 56 -0.53 11.18 -7.65
N GLY A 57 -0.60 9.87 -7.85
CA GLY A 57 -0.24 9.24 -9.12
C GLY A 57 -1.30 9.47 -10.19
N SER A 58 -0.86 9.49 -11.45
CA SER A 58 -1.79 9.38 -12.58
C SER A 58 -2.46 8.00 -12.60
N ASN A 59 -3.58 7.87 -13.31
CA ASN A 59 -4.26 6.57 -13.46
C ASN A 59 -3.34 5.49 -14.07
N ASP A 60 -2.47 5.88 -15.00
CA ASP A 60 -1.51 4.95 -15.60
C ASP A 60 -0.40 4.56 -14.63
N ALA A 61 0.15 5.53 -13.89
CA ALA A 61 1.14 5.26 -12.85
C ALA A 61 0.59 4.34 -11.75
N LEU A 62 -0.66 4.54 -11.34
CA LEU A 62 -1.34 3.69 -10.36
C LEU A 62 -1.54 2.26 -10.90
N ARG A 63 -1.92 2.11 -12.17
CA ARG A 63 -2.05 0.80 -12.82
C ARG A 63 -0.72 0.06 -12.84
N ALA A 64 0.34 0.71 -13.35
CA ALA A 64 1.67 0.13 -13.41
C ALA A 64 2.20 -0.24 -12.01
N HIS A 65 1.94 0.60 -11.01
CA HIS A 65 2.30 0.33 -9.62
C HIS A 65 1.58 -0.89 -9.05
N ASN A 66 0.27 -1.02 -9.27
CA ASN A 66 -0.51 -2.17 -8.82
C ASN A 66 -0.04 -3.47 -9.49
N ASP A 67 0.20 -3.42 -10.81
CA ASP A 67 0.68 -4.59 -11.55
C ASP A 67 2.06 -5.04 -11.07
N ARG A 68 2.97 -4.10 -10.81
CA ARG A 68 4.30 -4.40 -10.28
C ARG A 68 4.22 -4.98 -8.86
N MET A 69 3.36 -4.42 -8.00
CA MET A 69 3.14 -4.90 -6.64
C MET A 69 2.63 -6.35 -6.63
N ALA A 70 1.62 -6.65 -7.44
CA ALA A 70 1.07 -7.98 -7.55
C ALA A 70 2.11 -9.02 -8.01
N LYS A 71 2.97 -8.65 -8.96
CA LYS A 71 4.04 -9.53 -9.45
C LYS A 71 5.10 -9.81 -8.38
N LEU A 72 5.54 -8.80 -7.63
CA LEU A 72 6.52 -8.97 -6.55
C LEU A 72 5.95 -9.79 -5.39
N GLU A 73 4.69 -9.54 -5.00
CA GLU A 73 4.00 -10.31 -3.97
C GLU A 73 3.81 -11.77 -4.38
N GLY A 74 3.42 -12.00 -5.65
CA GLY A 74 3.31 -13.34 -6.21
C GLY A 74 4.61 -14.12 -6.12
N GLU A 75 5.72 -13.51 -6.54
CA GLU A 75 7.05 -14.14 -6.46
C GLU A 75 7.45 -14.45 -5.02
N TYR A 76 7.20 -13.55 -4.08
CA TYR A 76 7.47 -13.80 -2.66
C TYR A 76 6.70 -15.01 -2.13
N LEU A 77 5.41 -15.11 -2.48
CA LEU A 77 4.56 -16.23 -2.07
C LEU A 77 5.00 -17.56 -2.70
N LEU A 78 5.48 -17.54 -3.94
CA LEU A 78 6.03 -18.71 -4.62
C LEU A 78 7.29 -19.21 -3.91
N ARG A 79 8.20 -18.32 -3.50
CA ARG A 79 9.44 -18.68 -2.78
C ARG A 79 9.19 -19.07 -1.32
N HIS A 80 8.13 -18.55 -0.69
CA HIS A 80 7.85 -18.73 0.74
C HIS A 80 6.48 -19.37 1.01
N PRO A 81 6.26 -20.63 0.56
CA PRO A 81 4.97 -21.31 0.76
C PRO A 81 4.64 -21.57 2.24
N ARG A 82 5.66 -21.65 3.11
CA ARG A 82 5.52 -21.86 4.56
C ARG A 82 5.70 -20.58 5.39
N ARG A 83 5.38 -19.40 4.82
CA ARG A 83 5.52 -18.14 5.56
C ARG A 83 4.70 -18.17 6.86
N VAL A 84 5.28 -17.59 7.92
CA VAL A 84 4.60 -17.49 9.21
C VAL A 84 3.50 -16.44 9.10
N ILE A 85 2.26 -16.84 9.35
CA ILE A 85 1.13 -15.92 9.47
C ILE A 85 0.94 -15.63 10.95
N ALA A 86 1.11 -14.37 11.35
CA ALA A 86 0.83 -13.98 12.72
C ALA A 86 -0.65 -14.24 13.03
N ALA A 87 -0.95 -15.03 14.07
CA ALA A 87 -2.32 -15.33 14.47
C ALA A 87 -3.14 -14.06 14.72
N SER A 88 -2.51 -12.99 15.21
CA SER A 88 -3.15 -11.68 15.40
C SER A 88 -3.71 -11.05 14.12
N ARG A 89 -3.17 -11.43 12.95
CA ARG A 89 -3.59 -10.97 11.61
C ARG A 89 -4.61 -11.90 10.96
N THR A 90 -5.03 -12.97 11.63
CA THR A 90 -6.11 -13.86 11.17
C THR A 90 -7.43 -13.51 11.86
N ARG A 91 -8.54 -13.89 11.21
CA ARG A 91 -9.88 -13.73 11.80
C ARG A 91 -10.04 -14.56 13.07
N ASP A 92 -9.46 -15.75 13.10
CA ASP A 92 -9.59 -16.65 14.24
C ASP A 92 -8.80 -16.13 15.44
N GLY A 93 -7.58 -15.61 15.22
CA GLY A 93 -6.85 -14.95 16.30
C GLY A 93 -7.48 -13.64 16.76
N ALA A 94 -8.28 -12.94 15.94
CA ALA A 94 -9.10 -11.82 16.40
C ALA A 94 -10.22 -12.30 17.35
N ARG A 95 -10.93 -13.37 16.98
CA ARG A 95 -11.99 -13.98 17.81
C ARG A 95 -11.45 -14.53 19.13
N GLU A 96 -10.24 -15.09 19.14
CA GLU A 96 -9.62 -15.61 20.35
C GLU A 96 -9.27 -14.49 21.34
N ARG A 97 -8.82 -13.33 20.86
CA ARG A 97 -8.62 -12.15 21.70
C ARG A 97 -9.94 -11.64 22.30
N ASP A 98 -11.00 -11.53 21.50
CA ASP A 98 -12.32 -11.09 22.00
C ASP A 98 -12.83 -12.03 23.09
N ARG A 99 -12.67 -13.34 22.91
CA ARG A 99 -12.99 -14.34 23.95
C ARG A 99 -12.12 -14.17 25.19
N GLY A 100 -10.81 -13.99 25.05
CA GLY A 100 -9.90 -13.74 26.16
C GLY A 100 -10.25 -12.47 26.96
N THR A 101 -10.66 -11.40 26.26
CA THR A 101 -11.15 -10.17 26.89
C THR A 101 -12.43 -10.41 27.68
N SER A 102 -13.40 -11.15 27.10
CA SER A 102 -14.66 -11.49 27.80
C SER A 102 -14.46 -12.39 29.03
N LEU A 103 -13.49 -13.32 29.01
CA LEU A 103 -13.14 -14.14 30.18
C LEU A 103 -12.45 -13.33 31.28
N THR A 104 -11.66 -12.32 30.91
CA THR A 104 -10.98 -11.44 31.88
C THR A 104 -11.99 -10.50 32.58
N GLU A 105 -13.01 -10.04 31.87
CA GLU A 105 -14.06 -9.16 32.41
C GLU A 105 -14.97 -9.90 33.41
N LEU A 106 -15.29 -11.18 33.16
CA LEU A 106 -16.07 -12.01 34.07
C LEU A 106 -15.30 -12.48 35.32
N GLY A 107 -13.96 -12.47 35.29
CA GLY A 107 -13.11 -12.83 36.43
C GLY A 107 -12.85 -11.70 37.43
N SER A 108 -13.33 -10.48 37.15
CA SER A 108 -13.08 -9.28 37.98
C SER A 108 -14.26 -8.89 38.89
N ALA A 109 -15.36 -9.67 38.91
CA ALA A 109 -16.43 -9.49 39.89
C ALA A 109 -16.05 -10.20 41.20
N GLU A 110 -15.45 -9.47 42.14
CA GLU A 110 -15.21 -9.96 43.51
C GLU A 110 -16.53 -10.39 44.18
N PRO A 111 -16.56 -11.49 44.96
CA PRO A 111 -17.72 -11.84 45.76
C PRO A 111 -17.90 -10.81 46.88
N GLU A 112 -19.03 -10.11 46.85
CA GLU A 112 -19.51 -9.19 47.88
C GLU A 112 -19.30 -9.80 49.28
N ARG A 113 -18.33 -9.25 50.02
CA ARG A 113 -18.10 -9.65 51.42
C ARG A 113 -19.31 -9.23 52.25
N VAL A 114 -20.20 -10.19 52.52
CA VAL A 114 -21.26 -10.09 53.53
C VAL A 114 -20.62 -9.69 54.85
N ASN A 115 -20.92 -8.47 55.30
CA ASN A 115 -20.45 -7.92 56.56
C ASN A 115 -21.41 -8.37 57.69
N PRO A 116 -21.00 -9.20 58.66
CA PRO A 116 -21.87 -9.54 59.77
C PRO A 116 -21.93 -8.35 60.74
N ALA A 117 -23.05 -7.64 60.73
CA ALA A 117 -23.37 -6.63 61.71
C ALA A 117 -23.35 -7.25 63.13
N ARG A 118 -22.55 -6.67 64.02
CA ARG A 118 -22.67 -6.84 65.47
C ARG A 118 -22.59 -5.48 66.14
#